data_AF-A0A379YH20-F1
#
_entry.id   AF-A0A379YH20-F1
#
_cell.length_a   1.000
_cell.length_b   1.000
_cell.length_c   1.000
_cell.angle_alpha   90.00
_cell.angle_beta   90.00
_cell.angle_gamma   90.00
#
_symmetry.space_group_name_H-M   'P 1'
#
loop_
_entity.id
_entity.type
_entity.pdbx_description
1 polymer ?
#
loop_
_entity_poly.entity_id
_entity_poly.type
_entity_poly.pdbx_seq_one_letter_code
_entity_poly.pdbx_strand_id
1 'polypeptide(L)'
;MAEQDTHIHIKGELVSKPYIDITLHLMRTFGVEVSHDNYRVFHINGRQTYRSPGDYLVEGDASSASYFLAAAAIKGGTVRVTGIGKKSVQGDTKFADVLEKMGARITWGDDYIECSRGELRGIDMDMNHIPDAAMTIATAALFAEGPTTIRNIYNWRVKETDRLAAMATELRKVGAEVDEGEDYIHVVPPAKLKFADIGTYNDHRMAMCFSLVALSDTPVTILDPKCTAKTFPDYFEQLARISQLA
;
A
#
# COMPACT_ATOMS: atom_id res chain seq x y z
N MET A 1 11.06 4.99 31.34
CA MET A 1 10.36 6.20 30.85
C MET A 1 11.18 7.41 31.22
N ALA A 2 11.17 8.48 30.42
CA ALA A 2 11.96 9.68 30.68
C ALA A 2 11.53 10.34 32.01
N GLU A 3 12.50 10.81 32.81
CA GLU A 3 12.21 11.46 34.10
C GLU A 3 11.66 12.88 33.96
N GLN A 4 11.95 13.52 32.82
CA GLN A 4 11.62 14.90 32.48
C GLN A 4 10.81 14.94 31.20
N ASP A 5 10.08 16.04 31.00
CA ASP A 5 9.35 16.31 29.77
C ASP A 5 10.33 16.43 28.59
N THR A 6 9.92 15.92 27.43
CA THR A 6 10.73 15.89 26.21
C THR A 6 9.93 16.46 25.05
N HIS A 7 10.56 17.36 24.29
CA HIS A 7 10.00 17.89 23.04
C HIS A 7 10.80 17.42 21.84
N ILE A 8 10.13 16.89 20.82
CA ILE A 8 10.76 16.48 19.56
C ILE A 8 10.36 17.49 18.49
N HIS A 9 11.34 18.22 17.95
CA HIS A 9 11.13 19.20 16.88
C HIS A 9 11.50 18.60 15.52
N ILE A 10 10.54 18.59 14.59
CA ILE A 10 10.78 18.16 13.22
C ILE A 10 11.42 19.30 12.43
N LYS A 11 12.55 19.00 11.78
CA LYS A 11 13.19 19.90 10.82
C LYS A 11 12.74 19.53 9.42
N GLY A 12 12.13 20.48 8.70
CA GLY A 12 11.59 20.26 7.36
C GLY A 12 10.16 19.71 7.37
N GLU A 13 9.77 19.07 6.27
CA GLU A 13 8.45 18.46 6.12
C GLU A 13 8.44 17.01 6.62
N LEU A 14 7.47 16.68 7.47
CA LEU A 14 7.29 15.31 7.94
C LEU A 14 6.55 14.48 6.90
N VAL A 15 7.23 13.49 6.34
CA VAL A 15 6.62 12.45 5.50
C VAL A 15 6.07 11.32 6.36
N SER A 16 5.19 10.48 5.79
CA SER A 16 4.70 9.26 6.45
C SER A 16 3.97 9.50 7.79
N LYS A 17 3.26 10.63 7.92
CA LYS A 17 2.42 10.95 9.09
C LYS A 17 1.52 9.79 9.55
N PRO A 18 0.88 9.00 8.66
CA PRO A 18 0.07 7.86 9.09
C PRO A 18 0.82 6.81 9.93
N TYR A 19 2.13 6.62 9.71
CA TYR A 19 2.93 5.70 10.54
C TYR A 19 3.21 6.27 11.94
N ILE A 20 3.33 7.60 12.03
CA ILE A 20 3.41 8.28 13.32
C ILE A 20 2.08 8.17 14.05
N ASP A 21 0.95 8.26 13.34
CA ASP A 21 -0.38 8.09 13.93
C ASP A 21 -0.58 6.70 14.52
N ILE A 22 -0.10 5.64 13.85
CA ILE A 22 -0.07 4.27 14.41
C ILE A 22 0.73 4.24 15.73
N THR A 23 1.89 4.90 15.75
CA THR A 23 2.74 4.98 16.95
C THR A 23 2.02 5.69 18.09
N LEU A 24 1.47 6.88 17.83
CA LEU A 24 0.74 7.68 18.82
C LEU A 24 -0.49 6.94 19.34
N HIS A 25 -1.22 6.26 18.46
CA HIS A 25 -2.37 5.45 18.84
C HIS A 25 -1.96 4.29 19.76
N LEU A 26 -0.92 3.54 19.39
CA LEU A 26 -0.45 2.43 20.21
C LEU A 26 0.05 2.91 21.57
N MET A 27 0.79 4.03 21.61
CA MET A 27 1.22 4.63 22.87
C MET A 27 0.02 4.98 23.75
N ARG A 28 -1.02 5.60 23.17
CA ARG A 28 -2.26 5.97 23.87
C ARG A 28 -3.00 4.74 24.39
N THR A 29 -3.12 3.68 23.58
CA THR A 29 -3.77 2.42 23.98
C THR A 29 -3.07 1.79 25.17
N PHE A 30 -1.75 1.94 25.27
CA PHE A 30 -0.96 1.50 26.42
C PHE A 30 -0.82 2.58 27.50
N GLY A 31 -1.68 3.60 27.52
CA GLY A 31 -1.79 4.57 28.61
C GLY A 31 -0.75 5.69 28.60
N VAL A 32 -0.07 5.94 27.48
CA VAL A 32 0.88 7.05 27.32
C VAL A 32 0.32 8.06 26.34
N GLU A 33 0.24 9.31 26.76
CA GLU A 33 -0.21 10.41 25.92
C GLU A 33 0.99 11.20 25.37
N VAL A 34 0.91 11.46 24.07
CA VAL A 34 1.80 12.37 23.35
C VAL A 34 0.90 13.30 22.56
N SER A 35 1.04 14.61 22.79
CA SER A 35 0.37 15.63 21.98
C SER A 35 1.34 16.20 20.95
N HIS A 36 0.83 16.86 19.92
CA HIS A 36 1.69 17.49 18.93
C HIS A 36 1.08 18.76 18.32
N ASP A 37 1.94 19.70 17.93
CA ASP A 37 1.56 20.91 17.20
C ASP A 37 1.71 20.67 15.70
N ASN A 38 0.64 20.18 15.05
CA ASN A 38 0.59 19.90 13.61
C ASN A 38 1.83 19.11 13.11
N TYR A 39 2.21 18.06 13.84
CA TYR A 39 3.37 17.21 13.56
C TYR A 39 4.73 17.95 13.48
N ARG A 40 4.82 19.22 13.90
CA ARG A 40 6.08 19.99 13.93
C ARG A 40 6.80 19.84 15.26
N VAL A 41 6.05 19.74 16.35
CA VAL A 41 6.58 19.52 17.68
C VAL A 41 5.74 18.44 18.35
N PHE A 42 6.38 17.40 18.88
CA PHE A 42 5.72 16.40 19.73
C PHE A 42 6.10 16.65 21.18
N HIS A 43 5.10 16.74 22.05
CA HIS A 43 5.24 16.98 23.48
C HIS A 43 5.01 15.68 24.24
N ILE A 44 6.03 15.23 24.96
CA ILE A 44 6.03 13.97 25.69
C ILE A 44 6.26 14.29 27.16
N ASN A 45 5.21 14.16 27.97
CA ASN A 45 5.32 14.37 29.42
C ASN A 45 6.19 13.27 30.03
N GLY A 46 7.08 13.66 30.94
CA GLY A 46 7.90 12.76 31.73
C GLY A 46 7.07 11.91 32.69
N ARG A 47 7.69 10.87 33.25
CA ARG A 47 7.13 10.02 34.32
C ARG A 47 5.82 9.31 33.97
N GLN A 48 5.44 9.24 32.70
CA GLN A 48 4.39 8.35 32.22
C GLN A 48 4.85 6.89 32.34
N THR A 49 3.93 5.92 32.26
CA THR A 49 4.26 4.50 32.30
C THR A 49 3.25 3.73 31.46
N TYR A 50 3.73 2.81 30.63
CA TYR A 50 2.84 1.95 29.86
C TYR A 50 2.05 1.01 30.76
N ARG A 51 0.78 0.83 30.45
CA ARG A 51 -0.14 -0.11 31.10
C ARG A 51 -0.71 -1.03 30.05
N SER A 52 -0.77 -2.32 30.37
CA SER A 52 -1.38 -3.29 29.47
C SER A 52 -2.88 -3.00 29.34
N PRO A 53 -3.44 -2.99 28.12
CA PRO A 53 -4.89 -2.95 27.92
C PRO A 53 -5.56 -4.31 28.21
N GLY A 54 -4.79 -5.33 28.60
CA GLY A 54 -5.24 -6.72 28.63
C GLY A 54 -4.92 -7.36 27.29
N ASP A 55 -5.95 -7.61 26.49
CA ASP A 55 -5.81 -8.14 25.14
C ASP A 55 -5.64 -7.02 24.11
N TYR A 56 -4.76 -7.26 23.13
CA TYR A 56 -4.57 -6.36 21.99
C TYR A 56 -4.42 -7.18 20.71
N LEU A 57 -5.29 -6.93 19.73
CA LEU A 57 -5.20 -7.55 18.41
C LEU A 57 -4.08 -6.87 17.61
N VAL A 58 -3.08 -7.64 17.23
CA VAL A 58 -2.10 -7.18 16.22
C VAL A 58 -2.79 -7.30 14.86
N GLU A 59 -3.09 -6.15 14.27
CA GLU A 59 -3.69 -6.07 12.93
C GLU A 59 -2.80 -6.73 11.87
N GLY A 60 -3.42 -7.23 10.80
CA GLY A 60 -2.69 -7.61 9.59
C GLY A 60 -2.07 -6.38 8.91
N ASP A 61 -1.13 -6.60 8.00
CA ASP A 61 -0.52 -5.50 7.24
C ASP A 61 -1.50 -4.96 6.18
N ALA A 62 -1.99 -3.73 6.39
CA ALA A 62 -2.91 -3.07 5.47
C ALA A 62 -2.28 -2.83 4.08
N SER A 63 -0.97 -2.61 4.01
CA SER A 63 -0.26 -2.50 2.72
C SER A 63 -0.28 -3.85 1.98
N SER A 64 -0.06 -4.97 2.68
CA SER A 64 -0.09 -6.30 2.06
C SER A 64 -1.49 -6.75 1.64
N ALA A 65 -2.53 -6.27 2.31
CA ALA A 65 -3.91 -6.51 1.90
C ALA A 65 -4.23 -5.92 0.51
N SER A 66 -3.53 -4.84 0.11
CA SER A 66 -3.79 -4.15 -1.16
C SER A 66 -3.70 -5.08 -2.37
N TYR A 67 -2.74 -6.02 -2.39
CA TYR A 67 -2.53 -6.93 -3.50
C TYR A 67 -3.73 -7.85 -3.73
N PHE A 68 -4.35 -8.33 -2.64
CA PHE A 68 -5.48 -9.24 -2.68
C PHE A 68 -6.80 -8.53 -3.04
N LEU A 69 -7.00 -7.32 -2.50
CA LEU A 69 -8.13 -6.49 -2.86
C LEU A 69 -8.05 -6.08 -4.35
N ALA A 70 -6.87 -5.68 -4.82
CA ALA A 70 -6.63 -5.37 -6.23
C ALA A 70 -6.87 -6.60 -7.12
N ALA A 71 -6.46 -7.80 -6.70
CA ALA A 71 -6.68 -9.01 -7.47
C ALA A 71 -8.17 -9.28 -7.75
N ALA A 72 -9.04 -9.09 -6.74
CA ALA A 72 -10.49 -9.19 -6.92
C ALA A 72 -11.04 -8.07 -7.80
N ALA A 73 -10.57 -6.83 -7.60
CA ALA A 73 -10.98 -5.68 -8.39
C ALA A 73 -10.68 -5.88 -9.89
N ILE A 74 -9.52 -6.49 -10.20
CA ILE A 74 -9.04 -6.74 -11.57
C ILE A 74 -9.74 -7.94 -12.20
N LYS A 75 -9.61 -9.13 -11.59
CA LYS A 75 -9.97 -10.39 -12.27
C LYS A 75 -11.45 -10.74 -12.12
N GLY A 76 -12.06 -10.40 -10.98
CA GLY A 76 -13.39 -10.90 -10.64
C GLY A 76 -13.41 -11.70 -9.35
N GLY A 77 -14.61 -12.17 -9.02
CA GLY A 77 -14.88 -12.82 -7.73
C GLY A 77 -15.00 -11.82 -6.59
N THR A 78 -14.93 -12.36 -5.37
CA THR A 78 -14.97 -11.60 -4.12
C THR A 78 -13.83 -12.09 -3.24
N VAL A 79 -12.94 -11.19 -2.85
CA VAL A 79 -11.86 -11.47 -1.90
C VAL A 79 -12.11 -10.67 -0.64
N ARG A 80 -12.10 -11.37 0.49
CA ARG A 80 -12.17 -10.79 1.83
C ARG A 80 -10.82 -10.95 2.52
N VAL A 81 -10.25 -9.84 2.94
CA VAL A 81 -9.06 -9.81 3.79
C VAL A 81 -9.50 -9.54 5.23
N THR A 82 -9.25 -10.49 6.12
CA THR A 82 -9.55 -10.38 7.56
C THR A 82 -8.34 -9.89 8.34
N GLY A 83 -8.55 -9.33 9.54
CA GLY A 83 -7.49 -8.80 10.40
C GLY A 83 -7.19 -7.31 10.17
N ILE A 84 -7.92 -6.67 9.26
CA ILE A 84 -7.96 -5.21 9.03
C ILE A 84 -9.40 -4.81 8.71
N GLY A 85 -9.86 -3.63 9.14
CA GLY A 85 -11.24 -3.21 8.92
C GLY A 85 -11.48 -1.77 9.36
N LYS A 86 -12.74 -1.40 9.61
CA LYS A 86 -13.15 -0.02 9.97
C LYS A 86 -12.44 0.55 11.20
N LYS A 87 -11.98 -0.31 12.10
CA LYS A 87 -11.33 0.08 13.36
C LYS A 87 -9.82 0.18 13.25
N SER A 88 -9.26 -0.13 12.08
CA SER A 88 -7.81 -0.09 11.88
C SER A 88 -7.28 1.33 11.98
N VAL A 89 -6.11 1.45 12.61
CA VAL A 89 -5.37 2.71 12.68
C VAL A 89 -4.33 2.86 11.57
N GLN A 90 -4.18 1.83 10.73
CA GLN A 90 -3.27 1.86 9.61
C GLN A 90 -3.84 2.70 8.47
N GLY A 91 -3.08 3.73 8.07
CA GLY A 91 -3.48 4.63 6.98
C GLY A 91 -3.72 3.91 5.66
N ASP A 92 -2.95 2.86 5.38
CA ASP A 92 -3.00 2.07 4.13
C ASP A 92 -4.33 1.34 3.91
N THR A 93 -5.20 1.24 4.92
CA THR A 93 -6.58 0.76 4.70
C THR A 93 -7.36 1.63 3.71
N LYS A 94 -7.00 2.93 3.60
CA LYS A 94 -7.56 3.86 2.60
C LYS A 94 -7.25 3.49 1.15
N PHE A 95 -6.37 2.50 0.91
CA PHE A 95 -6.23 1.88 -0.40
C PHE A 95 -7.58 1.37 -0.94
N ALA A 96 -8.43 0.81 -0.08
CA ALA A 96 -9.75 0.34 -0.47
C ALA A 96 -10.64 1.49 -0.98
N ASP A 97 -10.58 2.68 -0.37
CA ASP A 97 -11.30 3.87 -0.85
C ASP A 97 -10.80 4.31 -2.23
N VAL A 98 -9.50 4.16 -2.51
CA VAL A 98 -8.93 4.45 -3.84
C VAL A 98 -9.43 3.44 -4.88
N LEU A 99 -9.46 2.15 -4.56
CA LEU A 99 -10.04 1.13 -5.44
C LEU A 99 -11.54 1.37 -5.69
N GLU A 100 -12.30 1.79 -4.67
CA GLU A 100 -13.71 2.15 -4.83
C GLU A 100 -13.87 3.33 -5.81
N LYS A 101 -13.01 4.35 -5.71
CA LYS A 101 -12.98 5.47 -6.66
C LYS A 101 -12.58 5.06 -8.07
N MET A 102 -11.73 4.04 -8.22
CA MET A 102 -11.47 3.44 -9.52
C MET A 102 -12.67 2.66 -10.05
N GLY A 103 -13.61 2.24 -9.20
CA GLY A 103 -14.86 1.58 -9.61
C GLY A 103 -15.05 0.18 -9.03
N ALA A 104 -14.15 -0.30 -8.17
CA ALA A 104 -14.36 -1.55 -7.43
C ALA A 104 -15.52 -1.42 -6.42
N ARG A 105 -16.10 -2.55 -6.00
CA ARG A 105 -17.11 -2.57 -4.94
C ARG A 105 -16.45 -2.99 -3.63
N ILE A 106 -16.48 -2.11 -2.64
CA ILE A 106 -15.85 -2.36 -1.34
C ILE A 106 -16.91 -2.53 -0.26
N THR A 107 -16.76 -3.57 0.56
CA THR A 107 -17.54 -3.76 1.77
C THR A 107 -16.61 -3.74 2.97
N TRP A 108 -16.92 -2.87 3.92
CA TRP A 108 -16.15 -2.70 5.15
C TRP A 108 -16.83 -3.40 6.34
N GLY A 109 -16.13 -4.37 6.92
CA GLY A 109 -16.43 -4.95 8.23
C GLY A 109 -15.66 -4.28 9.36
N ASP A 110 -15.94 -4.68 10.59
CA ASP A 110 -15.17 -4.22 11.76
C ASP A 110 -13.73 -4.74 11.72
N ASP A 111 -13.54 -5.97 11.24
CA ASP A 111 -12.30 -6.74 11.22
C ASP A 111 -11.98 -7.33 9.83
N TYR A 112 -12.69 -6.91 8.78
CA TYR A 112 -12.37 -7.28 7.41
C TYR A 112 -12.61 -6.13 6.41
N ILE A 113 -11.93 -6.23 5.26
CA ILE A 113 -12.23 -5.47 4.05
C ILE A 113 -12.49 -6.49 2.94
N GLU A 114 -13.59 -6.31 2.22
CA GLU A 114 -13.97 -7.18 1.10
C GLU A 114 -14.05 -6.36 -0.19
N CYS A 115 -13.49 -6.91 -1.26
CA CYS A 115 -13.50 -6.31 -2.58
C CYS A 115 -14.12 -7.26 -3.61
N SER A 116 -14.99 -6.73 -4.44
CA SER A 116 -15.50 -7.38 -5.64
C SER A 116 -15.26 -6.52 -6.87
N ARG A 117 -15.17 -7.16 -8.02
CA ARG A 117 -14.95 -6.48 -9.31
C ARG A 117 -16.01 -5.44 -9.62
N GLY A 118 -15.55 -4.33 -10.18
CA GLY A 118 -16.34 -3.40 -10.96
C GLY A 118 -15.61 -3.02 -12.25
N GLU A 119 -16.01 -1.91 -12.87
CA GLU A 119 -15.33 -1.37 -14.04
C GLU A 119 -14.26 -0.39 -13.57
N LEU A 120 -13.00 -0.83 -13.56
CA LEU A 120 -11.90 0.03 -13.16
C LEU A 120 -11.69 1.14 -14.19
N ARG A 121 -11.60 2.37 -13.73
CA ARG A 121 -11.33 3.58 -14.52
C ARG A 121 -10.11 4.30 -13.98
N GLY A 122 -9.40 4.96 -14.87
CA GLY A 122 -8.26 5.79 -14.53
C GLY A 122 -8.65 6.93 -13.59
N ILE A 123 -7.77 7.24 -12.64
CA ILE A 123 -7.96 8.28 -11.63
C ILE A 123 -6.75 9.21 -11.57
N ASP A 124 -6.94 10.43 -11.08
CA ASP A 124 -5.85 11.36 -10.77
C ASP A 124 -5.95 11.77 -9.29
N MET A 125 -5.04 11.27 -8.45
CA MET A 125 -5.16 11.39 -7.00
C MET A 125 -3.81 11.52 -6.27
N ASP A 126 -3.84 12.32 -5.20
CA ASP A 126 -2.80 12.32 -4.16
C ASP A 126 -2.86 11.01 -3.37
N MET A 127 -1.71 10.32 -3.26
CA MET A 127 -1.57 9.08 -2.49
C MET A 127 -0.45 9.13 -1.44
N ASN A 128 -0.03 10.32 -1.03
CA ASN A 128 1.00 10.52 0.00
C ASN A 128 0.65 9.85 1.33
N HIS A 129 -0.65 9.73 1.60
CA HIS A 129 -1.21 9.16 2.82
C HIS A 129 -1.30 7.62 2.82
N ILE A 130 -1.01 6.96 1.70
CA ILE A 130 -0.95 5.50 1.56
C ILE A 130 0.27 5.05 0.73
N PRO A 131 1.48 5.55 1.04
CA PRO A 131 2.60 5.52 0.12
C PRO A 131 3.00 4.10 -0.29
N ASP A 132 2.88 3.13 0.62
CA ASP A 132 3.27 1.76 0.38
C ASP A 132 2.21 1.00 -0.45
N ALA A 133 0.93 1.12 -0.10
CA ALA A 133 -0.18 0.55 -0.88
C ALA A 133 -0.41 1.24 -2.25
N ALA A 134 0.02 2.48 -2.42
CA ALA A 134 -0.10 3.23 -3.68
C ALA A 134 0.64 2.56 -4.85
N MET A 135 1.69 1.78 -4.58
CA MET A 135 2.40 1.02 -5.62
C MET A 135 1.48 0.02 -6.32
N THR A 136 0.56 -0.57 -5.57
CA THR A 136 -0.44 -1.50 -6.08
C THR A 136 -1.42 -0.82 -7.03
N ILE A 137 -1.72 0.48 -6.85
CA ILE A 137 -2.55 1.23 -7.80
C ILE A 137 -1.85 1.37 -9.16
N ALA A 138 -0.53 1.56 -9.17
CA ALA A 138 0.20 1.71 -10.43
C ALA A 138 0.16 0.44 -11.30
N THR A 139 0.08 -0.76 -10.71
CA THR A 139 -0.15 -2.00 -11.47
C THR A 139 -1.64 -2.26 -11.72
N ALA A 140 -2.55 -1.87 -10.82
CA ALA A 140 -3.99 -1.93 -11.08
C ALA A 140 -4.41 -1.01 -12.26
N ALA A 141 -3.69 0.09 -12.47
CA ALA A 141 -3.89 1.00 -13.60
C ALA A 141 -3.74 0.31 -14.97
N LEU A 142 -2.99 -0.80 -15.05
CA LEU A 142 -2.86 -1.60 -16.28
C LEU A 142 -4.19 -2.23 -16.73
N PHE A 143 -5.17 -2.31 -15.83
CA PHE A 143 -6.47 -2.94 -16.04
C PHE A 143 -7.63 -1.94 -16.03
N ALA A 144 -7.33 -0.65 -15.91
CA ALA A 144 -8.33 0.41 -15.87
C ALA A 144 -8.64 0.95 -17.29
N GLU A 145 -9.86 1.47 -17.47
CA GLU A 145 -10.20 2.28 -18.63
C GLU A 145 -9.63 3.69 -18.46
N GLY A 146 -8.68 4.05 -19.30
CA GLY A 146 -8.03 5.37 -19.29
C GLY A 146 -6.84 5.47 -18.33
N PRO A 147 -6.15 6.63 -18.33
CA PRO A 147 -4.89 6.79 -17.63
C PRO A 147 -5.07 7.01 -16.13
N THR A 148 -4.09 6.56 -15.34
CA THR A 148 -4.02 6.81 -13.89
C THR A 148 -2.81 7.67 -13.54
N THR A 149 -3.02 8.73 -12.77
CA THR A 149 -1.97 9.58 -12.22
C THR A 149 -1.94 9.47 -10.70
N ILE A 150 -0.79 9.08 -10.17
CA ILE A 150 -0.52 9.01 -8.73
C ILE A 150 0.38 10.19 -8.39
N ARG A 151 -0.10 11.09 -7.52
CA ARG A 151 0.58 12.35 -7.15
C ARG A 151 1.11 12.35 -5.73
N ASN A 152 2.01 13.29 -5.46
CA ASN A 152 2.56 13.57 -4.13
C ASN A 152 3.28 12.35 -3.52
N ILE A 153 4.00 11.62 -4.37
CA ILE A 153 4.71 10.38 -4.02
C ILE A 153 6.24 10.54 -4.08
N TYR A 154 6.76 11.75 -3.86
CA TYR A 154 8.22 11.98 -3.74
C TYR A 154 8.88 11.01 -2.73
N ASN A 155 8.13 10.62 -1.69
CA ASN A 155 8.58 9.67 -0.69
C ASN A 155 9.02 8.31 -1.29
N TRP A 156 8.60 7.93 -2.50
CA TRP A 156 9.04 6.72 -3.19
C TRP A 156 10.52 6.76 -3.61
N ARG A 157 11.05 7.96 -3.86
CA ARG A 157 12.44 8.14 -4.29
C ARG A 157 13.46 7.92 -3.18
N VAL A 158 13.03 8.04 -1.93
CA VAL A 158 13.89 8.00 -0.72
C VAL A 158 13.76 6.69 0.06
N LYS A 159 13.27 5.61 -0.58
CA LYS A 159 13.07 4.28 0.00
C LYS A 159 14.30 3.39 -0.20
N GLU A 160 14.15 2.08 0.01
CA GLU A 160 15.22 1.09 -0.19
C GLU A 160 15.82 1.12 -1.61
N THR A 161 15.01 1.52 -2.58
CA THR A 161 15.38 1.89 -3.96
C THR A 161 14.55 3.12 -4.34
N ASP A 162 14.88 3.76 -5.47
CA ASP A 162 13.96 4.71 -6.09
C ASP A 162 12.78 3.91 -6.67
N ARG A 163 11.72 3.76 -5.87
CA ARG A 163 10.52 3.00 -6.24
C ARG A 163 9.79 3.62 -7.43
N LEU A 164 9.88 4.94 -7.60
CA LEU A 164 9.23 5.64 -8.70
C LEU A 164 9.90 5.25 -10.02
N ALA A 165 11.23 5.35 -10.07
CA ALA A 165 12.03 4.90 -11.21
C ALA A 165 11.89 3.40 -11.48
N ALA A 166 11.87 2.56 -10.43
CA ALA A 166 11.70 1.13 -10.56
C ALA A 166 10.32 0.77 -11.13
N MET A 167 9.23 1.32 -10.58
CA MET A 167 7.86 1.09 -11.07
C MET A 167 7.72 1.54 -12.53
N ALA A 168 8.22 2.73 -12.87
CA ALA A 168 8.15 3.22 -14.24
C ALA A 168 8.93 2.33 -15.22
N THR A 169 10.11 1.86 -14.82
CA THR A 169 10.93 0.94 -15.64
C THR A 169 10.17 -0.36 -15.92
N GLU A 170 9.62 -0.99 -14.88
CA GLU A 170 8.98 -2.31 -15.00
C GLU A 170 7.60 -2.23 -15.67
N LEU A 171 6.83 -1.15 -15.46
CA LEU A 171 5.55 -0.90 -16.15
C LEU A 171 5.75 -0.72 -17.68
N ARG A 172 6.83 -0.03 -18.09
CA ARG A 172 7.17 0.12 -19.52
C ARG A 172 7.47 -1.24 -20.17
N LYS A 173 8.08 -2.19 -19.46
CA LYS A 173 8.37 -3.54 -19.99
C LYS A 173 7.11 -4.33 -20.34
N VAL A 174 6.06 -4.21 -19.52
CA VAL A 174 4.75 -4.84 -19.80
C VAL A 174 3.93 -4.08 -20.85
N GLY A 175 4.48 -2.98 -21.39
CA GLY A 175 3.97 -2.27 -22.55
C GLY A 175 3.20 -0.99 -22.24
N ALA A 176 3.05 -0.59 -20.97
CA ALA A 176 2.41 0.67 -20.62
C ALA A 176 3.24 1.87 -21.09
N GLU A 177 2.55 2.94 -21.47
CA GLU A 177 3.17 4.27 -21.58
C GLU A 177 3.20 4.88 -20.18
N VAL A 178 4.40 5.33 -19.77
CA VAL A 178 4.62 5.85 -18.43
C VAL A 178 5.39 7.15 -18.50
N ASP A 179 4.78 8.22 -18.01
CA ASP A 179 5.44 9.48 -17.69
C ASP A 179 5.71 9.56 -16.19
N GLU A 180 6.90 9.97 -15.81
CA GLU A 180 7.34 10.00 -14.42
C GLU A 180 7.99 11.36 -14.12
N GLY A 181 7.46 12.08 -13.15
CA GLY A 181 7.96 13.38 -12.73
C GLY A 181 8.64 13.32 -11.38
N GLU A 182 8.92 14.49 -10.78
CA GLU A 182 9.60 14.57 -9.48
C GLU A 182 8.84 13.80 -8.38
N ASP A 183 7.52 13.92 -8.33
CA ASP A 183 6.67 13.39 -7.27
C ASP A 183 5.38 12.74 -7.79
N TYR A 184 5.36 12.34 -9.06
CA TYR A 184 4.21 11.67 -9.67
C TYR A 184 4.61 10.58 -10.66
N ILE A 185 3.69 9.65 -10.89
CA ILE A 185 3.75 8.69 -12.00
C ILE A 185 2.39 8.68 -12.73
N HIS A 186 2.43 8.78 -14.04
CA HIS A 186 1.28 8.75 -14.94
C HIS A 186 1.37 7.49 -15.80
N VAL A 187 0.36 6.62 -15.71
CA VAL A 187 0.34 5.30 -16.35
C VAL A 187 -0.83 5.24 -17.32
N VAL A 188 -0.53 5.04 -18.59
CA VAL A 188 -1.51 4.75 -19.64
C VAL A 188 -1.46 3.25 -19.94
N PRO A 189 -2.56 2.50 -19.71
CA PRO A 189 -2.59 1.06 -19.98
C PRO A 189 -2.46 0.80 -21.48
N PRO A 190 -1.71 -0.24 -21.89
CA PRO A 190 -1.66 -0.63 -23.30
C PRO A 190 -2.92 -1.38 -23.70
N ALA A 191 -3.22 -1.40 -25.00
CA ALA A 191 -4.30 -2.25 -25.53
C ALA A 191 -4.08 -3.75 -25.25
N LYS A 192 -2.81 -4.18 -25.16
CA LYS A 192 -2.41 -5.54 -24.78
C LYS A 192 -1.11 -5.52 -24.01
N LEU A 193 -1.08 -6.21 -22.87
CA LEU A 193 0.14 -6.38 -22.08
C LEU A 193 1.16 -7.28 -22.79
N LYS A 194 2.43 -7.06 -22.49
CA LYS A 194 3.56 -7.83 -23.00
C LYS A 194 4.16 -8.67 -21.88
N PHE A 195 4.60 -9.88 -22.24
CA PHE A 195 5.42 -10.68 -21.34
C PHE A 195 6.69 -9.91 -20.98
N ALA A 196 7.06 -9.95 -19.71
CA ALA A 196 8.25 -9.29 -19.21
C ALA A 196 8.88 -10.07 -18.04
N ASP A 197 10.20 -9.97 -17.96
CA ASP A 197 10.98 -10.33 -16.79
C ASP A 197 11.13 -9.09 -15.88
N ILE A 198 10.56 -9.20 -14.68
CA ILE A 198 10.42 -8.10 -13.74
C ILE A 198 11.54 -8.10 -12.72
N GLY A 199 12.29 -6.99 -12.70
CA GLY A 199 13.26 -6.69 -11.66
C GLY A 199 12.56 -6.29 -10.36
N THR A 200 13.01 -6.81 -9.22
CA THR A 200 12.38 -6.55 -7.91
C THR A 200 13.18 -5.59 -7.02
N TYR A 201 14.44 -5.28 -7.37
CA TYR A 201 15.25 -4.26 -6.69
C TYR A 201 15.42 -4.49 -5.18
N ASN A 202 15.44 -5.76 -4.73
CA ASN A 202 15.40 -6.15 -3.31
C ASN A 202 14.18 -5.58 -2.56
N ASP A 203 13.12 -5.22 -3.28
CA ASP A 203 11.89 -4.69 -2.74
C ASP A 203 10.74 -5.67 -2.94
N HIS A 204 10.32 -6.27 -1.83
CA HIS A 204 9.14 -7.12 -1.73
C HIS A 204 7.89 -6.53 -2.41
N ARG A 205 7.69 -5.20 -2.36
CA ARG A 205 6.51 -4.55 -2.94
C ARG A 205 6.54 -4.60 -4.46
N MET A 206 7.71 -4.52 -5.10
CA MET A 206 7.84 -4.68 -6.55
C MET A 206 7.37 -6.08 -6.98
N ALA A 207 7.84 -7.13 -6.28
CA ALA A 207 7.43 -8.50 -6.56
C ALA A 207 5.91 -8.70 -6.43
N MET A 208 5.32 -8.18 -5.35
CA MET A 208 3.88 -8.32 -5.08
C MET A 208 3.01 -7.47 -6.03
N CYS A 209 3.44 -6.26 -6.40
CA CYS A 209 2.70 -5.42 -7.33
C CYS A 209 2.62 -6.07 -8.73
N PHE A 210 3.75 -6.59 -9.23
CA PHE A 210 3.82 -7.14 -10.58
C PHE A 210 3.29 -8.56 -10.70
N SER A 211 3.07 -9.28 -9.60
CA SER A 211 2.33 -10.55 -9.64
C SER A 211 0.93 -10.37 -10.25
N LEU A 212 0.32 -9.19 -10.07
CA LEU A 212 -1.02 -8.87 -10.56
C LEU A 212 -1.09 -8.84 -12.09
N VAL A 213 0.02 -8.69 -12.80
CA VAL A 213 0.08 -8.79 -14.26
C VAL A 213 -0.42 -10.16 -14.74
N ALA A 214 -0.19 -11.23 -13.96
CA ALA A 214 -0.66 -12.58 -14.26
C ALA A 214 -2.19 -12.73 -14.23
N LEU A 215 -2.93 -11.71 -13.76
CA LEU A 215 -4.39 -11.68 -13.83
C LEU A 215 -4.89 -11.32 -15.23
N SER A 216 -4.02 -10.83 -16.12
CA SER A 216 -4.30 -10.67 -17.54
C SER A 216 -4.23 -12.01 -18.29
N ASP A 217 -4.32 -11.97 -19.62
CA ASP A 217 -4.04 -13.12 -20.49
C ASP A 217 -2.53 -13.25 -20.83
N THR A 218 -1.68 -12.51 -20.13
CA THR A 218 -0.24 -12.44 -20.36
C THR A 218 0.53 -12.90 -19.12
N PRO A 219 1.43 -13.88 -19.23
CA PRO A 219 2.28 -14.29 -18.12
C PRO A 219 3.33 -13.22 -17.80
N VAL A 220 3.89 -13.29 -16.59
CA VAL A 220 4.97 -12.43 -16.10
C VAL A 220 5.98 -13.28 -15.33
N THR A 221 7.27 -12.96 -15.43
CA THR A 221 8.31 -13.57 -14.62
C THR A 221 8.76 -12.58 -13.54
N ILE A 222 8.72 -12.98 -12.27
CA ILE A 222 9.34 -12.20 -11.18
C ILE A 222 10.74 -12.75 -10.96
N LEU A 223 11.79 -11.94 -11.17
CA LEU A 223 13.18 -12.43 -11.21
C LEU A 223 13.74 -12.84 -9.83
N ASP A 224 13.36 -12.13 -8.77
CA ASP A 224 13.73 -12.50 -7.40
C ASP A 224 12.49 -12.50 -6.49
N PRO A 225 11.67 -13.56 -6.53
CA PRO A 225 10.45 -13.65 -5.74
C PRO A 225 10.74 -13.82 -4.24
N LYS A 226 11.96 -14.22 -3.84
CA LYS A 226 12.32 -14.45 -2.43
C LYS A 226 12.36 -13.15 -1.62
N CYS A 227 12.48 -11.99 -2.27
CA CYS A 227 12.42 -10.70 -1.60
C CYS A 227 11.12 -10.50 -0.80
N THR A 228 10.02 -11.20 -1.14
CA THR A 228 8.75 -11.12 -0.37
C THR A 228 8.89 -11.63 1.06
N ALA A 229 9.86 -12.50 1.37
CA ALA A 229 10.11 -12.99 2.72
C ALA A 229 10.44 -11.89 3.74
N LYS A 230 10.73 -10.67 3.29
CA LYS A 230 10.89 -9.49 4.16
C LYS A 230 9.64 -9.21 5.00
N THR A 231 8.45 -9.33 4.43
CA THR A 231 7.19 -9.02 5.13
C THR A 231 6.14 -10.12 4.99
N PHE A 232 6.21 -10.93 3.94
CA PHE A 232 5.16 -11.88 3.60
C PHE A 232 5.73 -13.14 2.91
N PRO A 233 6.35 -14.04 3.70
CA PRO A 233 7.07 -15.21 3.19
C PRO A 233 6.26 -16.16 2.32
N ASP A 234 4.96 -16.28 2.60
CA ASP A 234 4.03 -17.17 1.90
C ASP A 234 3.16 -16.43 0.87
N TYR A 235 3.53 -15.21 0.46
CA TYR A 235 2.75 -14.38 -0.48
C TYR A 235 2.24 -15.14 -1.71
N PHE A 236 3.15 -15.78 -2.46
CA PHE A 236 2.80 -16.48 -3.69
C PHE A 236 1.93 -17.72 -3.43
N GLU A 237 2.08 -18.36 -2.27
CA GLU A 237 1.19 -19.45 -1.86
C GLU A 237 -0.23 -18.93 -1.58
N GLN A 238 -0.35 -17.79 -0.88
CA GLN A 238 -1.65 -17.16 -0.60
C GLN A 238 -2.33 -16.65 -1.87
N LEU A 239 -1.56 -16.04 -2.79
CA LEU A 239 -2.07 -15.62 -4.09
C LEU A 239 -2.55 -16.83 -4.92
N ALA A 240 -1.80 -17.93 -4.90
CA ALA A 240 -2.20 -19.17 -5.57
C ALA A 240 -3.47 -19.77 -4.95
N ARG A 241 -3.64 -19.73 -3.63
CA ARG A 241 -4.84 -20.25 -2.94
C ARG A 241 -6.14 -19.55 -3.35
N ILE A 242 -6.08 -18.26 -3.68
CA ILE A 242 -7.24 -17.51 -4.15
C ILE A 242 -7.39 -17.53 -5.68
N SER A 243 -6.46 -18.17 -6.39
CA SER A 243 -6.47 -18.29 -7.84
C SER A 243 -7.15 -19.59 -8.26
N GLN A 244 -8.18 -19.50 -9.09
CA GLN A 244 -8.81 -20.66 -9.71
C GLN A 244 -8.47 -20.68 -11.20
N LEU A 245 -8.13 -21.85 -11.72
CA LEU A 245 -8.03 -22.05 -13.16
C LEU A 245 -9.45 -21.91 -13.75
N ALA A 246 -9.58 -21.08 -14.78
CA ALA A 246 -10.82 -20.90 -15.53
C ALA A 246 -11.19 -22.16 -16.32
#